data_AF-A0A6N2EKQ0-F1
#
_entry.id   AF-A0A6N2EKQ0-F1
#
_cell.length_a   1.000
_cell.length_b   1.000
_cell.length_c   1.000
_cell.angle_alpha   90.00
_cell.angle_beta   90.00
_cell.angle_gamma   90.00
#
_symmetry.space_group_name_H-M   'P 1'
#
loop_
_entity.id
_entity.type
_entity.pdbx_description
1 polymer ?
#
loop_
_entity_poly.entity_id
_entity_poly.type
_entity_poly.pdbx_seq_one_letter_code
_entity_poly.pdbx_strand_id
1 'polypeptide(L)'
;MSSDPMDMVIGASDAPSRDTEAARNYLNGGINLFKGGDKVGASIELRKAVNADPHHPDALFHLAYVLDLMGEEDEAIVLYERAIEHQPAPINALINLAVLYEDRGDYVRAERCLRQVLETNPNHARARLYMKDVRASREMVVEEDTDRDLLKRKALMDTPVTDFELSVRARTCLKKMNIRSLGDLLKITEAELMSYKNFGDSSLQEIKKMLAAKNLRLGQGREDVHRAARRQIIEQLKGSGKEVALNKPVSDLMLSVRARRALQLLNIQTLGDLASHTEAELMGVKNFGSTSLVEVKEKLAEHGLGLRELEA
;
A
#
# COMPACT_ATOMS: atom_id res chain seq x y z
N MET A 1 49.43 9.29 32.27
CA MET A 1 48.73 9.86 31.10
C MET A 1 49.25 9.08 29.90
N SER A 2 48.74 7.85 29.72
CA SER A 2 47.61 7.51 28.83
C SER A 2 48.06 7.56 27.36
N SER A 3 48.45 6.40 26.79
CA SER A 3 47.65 5.65 25.79
C SER A 3 47.40 6.49 24.53
N ASP A 4 47.91 6.15 23.34
CA ASP A 4 47.76 4.86 22.67
C ASP A 4 48.75 4.73 21.49
N PRO A 5 49.19 3.51 21.14
CA PRO A 5 49.88 3.19 19.90
C PRO A 5 48.89 2.59 18.89
N MET A 6 48.30 3.40 18.01
CA MET A 6 47.51 2.92 16.87
C MET A 6 47.45 4.00 15.80
N ASP A 7 48.21 3.80 14.72
CA ASP A 7 47.57 3.77 13.41
C ASP A 7 48.44 2.94 12.48
N MET A 8 48.10 1.64 12.44
CA MET A 8 48.46 0.71 11.38
C MET A 8 48.03 1.32 10.05
N VAL A 9 49.01 1.87 9.33
CA VAL A 9 48.89 2.22 7.93
C VAL A 9 48.62 0.94 7.14
N ILE A 10 47.38 0.88 6.65
CA ILE A 10 46.96 0.22 5.41
C ILE A 10 47.09 -1.30 5.43
N GLY A 11 46.04 -1.95 5.93
CA GLY A 11 45.64 -3.24 5.43
C GLY A 11 45.35 -3.14 3.93
N ALA A 12 46.37 -3.36 3.11
CA ALA A 12 46.21 -3.81 1.74
C ALA A 12 45.52 -5.17 1.81
N SER A 13 44.19 -5.16 1.78
CA SER A 13 43.41 -6.36 1.47
C SER A 13 43.88 -6.82 0.09
N ASP A 14 44.37 -8.06 0.02
CA ASP A 14 44.73 -8.79 -1.20
C ASP A 14 43.62 -8.66 -2.27
N ALA A 15 43.67 -7.58 -3.05
CA ALA A 15 42.95 -7.50 -4.30
C ALA A 15 43.66 -8.48 -5.25
N PRO A 16 42.99 -9.51 -5.76
CA PRO A 16 43.60 -10.42 -6.71
C PRO A 16 44.20 -9.60 -7.85
N SER A 17 45.46 -9.87 -8.17
CA SER A 17 46.20 -9.25 -9.27
C SER A 17 45.32 -9.23 -10.52
N ARG A 18 44.78 -8.07 -10.88
CA ARG A 18 43.91 -7.91 -12.04
C ARG A 18 44.75 -8.02 -13.30
N ASP A 19 44.57 -9.10 -14.05
CA ASP A 19 45.22 -9.27 -15.33
C ASP A 19 44.30 -8.77 -16.46
N THR A 20 44.35 -7.44 -16.68
CA THR A 20 43.51 -6.78 -17.67
C THR A 20 43.82 -7.20 -19.11
N GLU A 21 45.03 -7.67 -19.39
CA GLU A 21 45.43 -8.13 -20.72
C GLU A 21 44.89 -9.53 -20.98
N ALA A 22 45.07 -10.46 -20.03
CA ALA A 22 44.47 -11.78 -20.11
C ALA A 22 42.95 -11.69 -20.18
N ALA A 23 42.31 -10.83 -19.36
CA ALA A 23 40.87 -10.61 -19.40
C ALA A 23 40.37 -10.19 -20.79
N ARG A 24 41.07 -9.24 -21.44
CA ARG A 24 40.74 -8.79 -22.80
C ARG A 24 40.92 -9.89 -23.85
N ASN A 25 41.98 -10.70 -23.73
CA ASN A 25 42.23 -11.81 -24.65
C ASN A 25 41.13 -12.89 -24.54
N TYR A 26 40.79 -13.28 -23.31
CA TYR A 26 39.69 -14.22 -23.06
C TYR A 26 38.34 -13.67 -23.50
N LEU A 27 38.07 -12.38 -23.28
CA LEU A 27 36.86 -11.71 -23.76
C LEU A 27 36.74 -11.81 -25.29
N ASN A 28 37.79 -11.47 -26.03
CA ASN A 28 37.79 -11.55 -27.49
C ASN A 28 37.58 -12.99 -27.98
N GLY A 29 38.21 -13.96 -27.33
CA GLY A 29 38.00 -15.39 -27.60
C GLY A 29 36.54 -15.80 -27.40
N GLY A 30 35.95 -15.44 -26.26
CA GLY A 30 34.56 -15.71 -25.94
C GLY A 30 33.57 -15.08 -26.94
N ILE A 31 33.78 -13.82 -27.33
CA ILE A 31 32.95 -13.14 -28.34
C ILE A 31 33.03 -13.85 -29.70
N ASN A 32 34.23 -14.30 -30.10
CA ASN A 32 34.41 -15.00 -31.38
C ASN A 32 33.73 -16.37 -31.37
N LEU A 33 33.83 -17.13 -30.28
CA LEU A 33 33.11 -18.39 -30.09
C LEU A 33 31.60 -18.19 -30.15
N PHE A 34 31.09 -17.14 -29.48
CA PHE A 34 29.67 -16.80 -29.51
C PHE A 34 29.19 -16.46 -30.93
N LYS A 35 29.95 -15.66 -31.68
CA LYS A 35 29.65 -15.38 -33.10
C LYS A 35 29.68 -16.63 -33.97
N GLY A 36 30.50 -17.61 -33.62
CA GLY A 36 30.52 -18.94 -34.26
C GLY A 36 29.37 -19.87 -33.85
N GLY A 37 28.50 -19.45 -32.93
CA GLY A 37 27.36 -20.23 -32.44
C GLY A 37 27.68 -21.13 -31.23
N ASP A 38 28.94 -21.18 -30.79
CA ASP A 38 29.35 -21.99 -29.64
C ASP A 38 29.15 -21.21 -28.32
N LYS A 39 27.90 -21.23 -27.83
CA LYS A 39 27.53 -20.59 -26.55
C LYS A 39 28.26 -21.21 -25.35
N VAL A 40 28.51 -22.52 -25.38
CA VAL A 40 29.16 -23.24 -24.27
C VAL A 40 30.62 -22.83 -24.20
N GLY A 41 31.36 -22.91 -25.30
CA GLY A 41 32.73 -22.44 -25.39
C GLY A 41 32.87 -20.95 -25.04
N ALA A 42 31.93 -20.13 -25.52
CA ALA A 42 31.89 -18.71 -25.18
C ALA A 42 31.78 -18.48 -23.66
N SER A 43 30.86 -19.16 -22.98
CA SER A 43 30.69 -18.99 -21.53
C SER A 43 31.95 -19.42 -20.75
N ILE A 44 32.65 -20.48 -21.18
CA ILE A 44 33.91 -20.92 -20.56
C ILE A 44 35.00 -19.85 -20.71
N GLU A 45 35.21 -19.32 -21.92
CA GLU A 45 36.22 -18.27 -22.14
C GLU A 45 35.85 -16.96 -21.42
N LEU A 46 34.57 -16.58 -21.42
CA LEU A 46 34.11 -15.39 -20.71
C LEU A 46 34.25 -15.52 -19.18
N ARG A 47 34.08 -16.72 -18.60
CA ARG A 47 34.40 -16.97 -17.19
C ARG A 47 35.88 -16.79 -16.90
N LYS A 48 36.78 -17.22 -17.79
CA LYS A 48 38.22 -16.93 -17.66
C LYS A 48 38.48 -15.43 -17.68
N ALA A 49 37.78 -14.68 -18.53
CA ALA A 49 37.88 -13.22 -18.58
C ALA A 49 37.46 -12.57 -17.26
N VAL A 50 36.31 -12.96 -16.70
CA VAL A 50 35.82 -12.46 -15.40
C VAL A 50 36.72 -12.90 -14.24
N ASN A 51 37.34 -14.08 -14.31
CA ASN A 51 38.29 -14.51 -13.29
C ASN A 51 39.62 -13.72 -13.34
N ALA A 52 40.08 -13.35 -14.54
CA ALA A 52 41.29 -12.55 -14.74
C ALA A 52 41.07 -11.08 -14.31
N ASP A 53 39.89 -10.52 -14.57
CA ASP A 53 39.47 -9.22 -14.06
C ASP A 53 37.98 -9.25 -13.64
N PRO A 54 37.69 -9.41 -12.33
CA PRO A 54 36.31 -9.48 -11.83
C PRO A 54 35.49 -8.21 -12.00
N HIS A 55 36.11 -7.10 -12.39
CA HIS A 55 35.45 -5.80 -12.57
C HIS A 55 35.52 -5.35 -14.03
N HIS A 56 35.75 -6.27 -14.99
CA HIS A 56 35.77 -5.93 -16.40
C HIS A 56 34.34 -5.81 -16.93
N PRO A 57 33.83 -4.59 -17.21
CA PRO A 57 32.40 -4.38 -17.49
C PRO A 57 31.93 -5.14 -18.73
N ASP A 58 32.76 -5.20 -19.77
CA ASP A 58 32.42 -5.92 -21.00
C ASP A 58 32.39 -7.44 -20.79
N ALA A 59 33.28 -7.99 -19.98
CA ALA A 59 33.30 -9.44 -19.71
C ALA A 59 32.10 -9.84 -18.86
N LEU A 60 31.75 -9.03 -17.85
CA LEU A 60 30.54 -9.22 -17.05
C LEU A 60 29.30 -9.19 -17.95
N PHE A 61 29.17 -8.17 -18.81
CA PHE A 61 28.03 -8.04 -19.72
C PHE A 61 27.93 -9.21 -20.71
N HIS A 62 29.02 -9.60 -21.38
CA HIS A 62 28.99 -10.67 -22.37
C HIS A 62 28.75 -12.02 -21.71
N LEU A 63 29.34 -12.29 -20.53
CA LEU A 63 29.06 -13.53 -19.81
C LEU A 63 27.58 -13.59 -19.40
N ALA A 64 27.05 -12.52 -18.83
CA ALA A 64 25.63 -12.42 -18.47
C ALA A 64 24.72 -12.68 -19.68
N TYR A 65 25.03 -12.08 -20.83
CA TYR A 65 24.26 -12.25 -22.05
C TYR A 65 24.28 -13.69 -22.59
N VAL A 66 25.44 -14.35 -22.55
CA VAL A 66 25.53 -15.76 -22.98
C VAL A 66 24.77 -16.67 -22.02
N LEU A 67 24.85 -16.42 -20.71
CA LEU A 67 24.14 -17.20 -19.68
C LEU A 67 22.63 -17.03 -19.77
N ASP A 68 22.15 -15.80 -19.97
CA ASP A 68 20.73 -15.48 -20.24
C ASP A 68 20.22 -16.28 -21.45
N LEU A 69 20.96 -16.25 -22.56
CA LEU A 69 20.63 -17.05 -23.76
C LEU A 69 20.73 -18.57 -23.59
N MET A 70 21.27 -19.05 -22.47
CA MET A 70 21.34 -20.46 -22.07
C MET A 70 20.30 -20.82 -21.01
N GLY A 71 19.53 -19.85 -20.50
CA GLY A 71 18.53 -20.04 -19.44
C GLY A 71 19.11 -19.99 -18.02
N GLU A 72 20.38 -19.65 -17.86
CA GLU A 72 21.06 -19.52 -16.56
C GLU A 72 20.81 -18.12 -15.97
N GLU A 73 19.54 -17.77 -15.80
CA GLU A 73 19.08 -16.42 -15.49
C GLU A 73 19.58 -15.89 -14.14
N ASP A 74 19.66 -16.74 -13.11
CA ASP A 74 20.11 -16.33 -11.77
C ASP A 74 21.53 -15.77 -11.81
N GLU A 75 22.43 -16.47 -12.51
CA GLU A 75 23.81 -16.01 -12.65
C GLU A 75 23.90 -14.79 -13.59
N ALA A 76 23.09 -14.77 -14.65
CA ALA A 76 23.03 -13.63 -15.56
C ALA A 76 22.63 -12.34 -14.84
N ILE A 77 21.61 -12.37 -13.98
CA ILE A 77 21.17 -11.23 -13.18
C ILE A 77 22.31 -10.71 -12.30
N VAL A 78 23.00 -11.60 -11.57
CA VAL A 78 24.12 -11.20 -10.70
C VAL A 78 25.24 -10.52 -11.49
N LEU A 79 25.54 -11.02 -12.69
CA LEU A 79 26.58 -10.45 -13.55
C LEU A 79 26.14 -9.12 -14.17
N TYR A 80 24.87 -8.98 -14.57
CA TYR A 80 24.31 -7.70 -15.02
C TYR A 80 24.29 -6.66 -13.90
N GLU A 81 23.89 -7.03 -12.67
CA GLU A 81 23.93 -6.17 -11.49
C GLU A 81 25.35 -5.65 -11.24
N ARG A 82 26.37 -6.52 -11.30
CA ARG A 82 27.77 -6.12 -11.20
C ARG A 82 28.22 -5.22 -12.35
N ALA A 83 27.76 -5.49 -13.57
CA ALA A 83 28.12 -4.68 -14.73
C ALA A 83 27.61 -3.22 -14.63
N ILE A 84 26.44 -3.00 -14.01
CA ILE A 84 25.85 -1.66 -13.86
C ILE A 84 26.41 -0.86 -12.67
N GLU A 85 27.24 -1.47 -11.82
CA GLU A 85 27.99 -0.75 -10.78
C GLU A 85 29.06 0.19 -11.39
N HIS A 86 29.49 -0.11 -12.62
CA HIS A 86 30.42 0.74 -13.37
C HIS A 86 29.72 1.99 -13.91
N GLN A 87 30.40 3.14 -13.86
CA GLN A 87 29.87 4.39 -14.41
C GLN A 87 30.63 4.86 -15.65
N PRO A 88 29.92 5.22 -16.74
CA PRO A 88 28.46 5.15 -16.91
C PRO A 88 27.95 3.71 -17.04
N ALA A 89 26.80 3.41 -16.41
CA ALA A 89 26.18 2.09 -16.47
C ALA A 89 25.87 1.67 -17.92
N PRO A 90 26.22 0.44 -18.34
CA PRO A 90 25.95 0.00 -19.71
C PRO A 90 24.43 -0.08 -19.98
N ILE A 91 23.95 0.72 -20.94
CA ILE A 91 22.51 0.79 -21.29
C ILE A 91 21.93 -0.59 -21.64
N ASN A 92 22.70 -1.41 -22.37
CA ASN A 92 22.24 -2.75 -22.73
C ASN A 92 22.13 -3.68 -21.51
N ALA A 93 23.01 -3.54 -20.50
CA ALA A 93 22.90 -4.31 -19.26
C ALA A 93 21.64 -3.90 -18.49
N LEU A 94 21.35 -2.60 -18.39
CA LEU A 94 20.14 -2.09 -17.74
C LEU A 94 18.86 -2.56 -18.43
N ILE A 95 18.83 -2.59 -19.76
CA ILE A 95 17.66 -3.07 -20.51
C ILE A 95 17.44 -4.57 -20.30
N ASN A 96 18.49 -5.39 -20.45
CA ASN A 96 18.35 -6.84 -20.28
C ASN A 96 17.98 -7.20 -18.84
N LEU A 97 18.59 -6.53 -17.85
CA LEU A 97 18.25 -6.70 -16.45
C LEU A 97 16.80 -6.30 -16.15
N ALA A 98 16.27 -5.26 -16.81
CA ALA A 98 14.87 -4.86 -16.66
C ALA A 98 13.90 -5.94 -17.15
N VAL A 99 14.19 -6.56 -18.30
CA VAL A 99 13.38 -7.65 -18.86
C VAL A 99 13.40 -8.86 -17.91
N LEU A 100 14.58 -9.26 -17.44
CA LEU A 100 14.71 -10.38 -16.49
C LEU A 100 13.97 -10.13 -15.17
N TYR A 101 13.96 -8.88 -14.68
CA TYR A 101 13.15 -8.53 -13.50
C TYR A 101 11.66 -8.53 -13.79
N GLU A 102 11.22 -8.08 -14.97
CA GLU A 102 9.82 -8.12 -15.39
C GLU A 102 9.32 -9.57 -15.48
N ASP A 103 10.09 -10.48 -16.09
CA ASP A 103 9.77 -11.91 -16.19
C ASP A 103 9.64 -12.58 -14.81
N ARG A 104 10.38 -12.09 -13.81
CA ARG A 104 10.28 -12.51 -12.41
C ARG A 104 9.17 -11.82 -11.61
N GLY A 105 8.41 -10.92 -12.23
CA GLY A 105 7.38 -10.12 -11.56
C GLY A 105 7.93 -9.01 -10.65
N ASP A 106 9.23 -8.74 -10.68
CA ASP A 106 9.84 -7.65 -9.92
C ASP A 106 9.81 -6.33 -10.69
N TYR A 107 8.59 -5.82 -10.87
CA TYR A 107 8.33 -4.61 -11.65
C TYR A 107 9.02 -3.37 -11.06
N VAL A 108 9.33 -3.37 -9.75
CA VAL A 108 10.00 -2.25 -9.08
C VAL A 108 11.45 -2.15 -9.53
N ARG A 109 12.20 -3.27 -9.51
CA ARG A 109 13.58 -3.28 -9.98
C ARG A 109 13.67 -3.09 -11.49
N ALA A 110 12.71 -3.65 -12.26
CA ALA A 110 12.60 -3.41 -13.70
C ALA A 110 12.45 -1.92 -14.03
N GLU A 111 11.49 -1.24 -13.37
CA GLU A 111 11.25 0.20 -13.58
C GLU A 111 12.49 1.04 -13.24
N ARG A 112 13.21 0.68 -12.17
CA ARG A 112 14.43 1.39 -11.76
C ARG A 112 15.51 1.33 -12.85
N CYS A 113 15.73 0.17 -13.46
CA CYS A 113 16.73 0.01 -14.52
C CYS A 113 16.36 0.82 -15.76
N LEU A 114 15.09 0.76 -16.19
CA LEU A 114 14.59 1.52 -17.34
C LEU A 114 14.64 3.02 -17.11
N ARG A 115 14.36 3.48 -15.88
CA ARG A 115 14.46 4.90 -15.51
C ARG A 115 15.87 5.42 -15.68
N GLN A 116 16.90 4.68 -15.24
CA GLN A 116 18.30 5.08 -15.43
C GLN A 116 18.66 5.24 -16.92
N VAL A 117 18.13 4.37 -17.79
CA VAL A 117 18.31 4.51 -19.25
C VAL A 117 17.62 5.77 -19.76
N LEU A 118 16.40 6.07 -19.30
CA LEU A 118 15.65 7.24 -19.76
C LEU A 118 16.15 8.57 -19.18
N GLU A 119 16.83 8.56 -18.03
CA GLU A 119 17.51 9.74 -17.48
C GLU A 119 18.70 10.17 -18.35
N THR A 120 19.44 9.20 -18.90
CA THR A 120 20.58 9.47 -19.79
C THR A 120 20.18 9.63 -21.25
N ASN A 121 19.18 8.87 -21.71
CA ASN A 121 18.62 8.94 -23.06
C ASN A 121 17.08 8.91 -23.02
N PRO A 122 16.42 10.08 -22.86
CA PRO A 122 14.96 10.18 -22.76
C PRO A 122 14.19 9.62 -23.96
N ASN A 123 14.83 9.53 -25.13
CA ASN A 123 14.21 9.06 -26.38
C ASN A 123 14.60 7.62 -26.73
N HIS A 124 15.17 6.85 -25.79
CA HIS A 124 15.52 5.46 -26.03
C HIS A 124 14.27 4.60 -26.27
N ALA A 125 14.03 4.20 -27.52
CA ALA A 125 12.80 3.54 -27.95
C ALA A 125 12.46 2.27 -27.15
N ARG A 126 13.41 1.32 -27.00
CA ARG A 126 13.17 0.07 -26.25
C ARG A 126 12.85 0.32 -24.78
N ALA A 127 13.63 1.17 -24.11
CA ALA A 127 13.40 1.52 -22.72
C ALA A 127 12.02 2.14 -22.50
N ARG A 128 11.54 3.02 -23.40
CA ARG A 128 10.17 3.57 -23.31
C ARG A 128 9.07 2.52 -23.49
N LEU A 129 9.29 1.56 -24.39
CA LEU A 129 8.36 0.45 -24.61
C LEU A 129 8.27 -0.42 -23.35
N TYR A 130 9.40 -0.96 -22.89
CA TYR A 130 9.44 -1.79 -21.68
C TYR A 130 8.96 -1.03 -20.44
N MET A 131 9.20 0.28 -20.35
CA MET A 131 8.69 1.09 -19.24
C MET A 131 7.16 1.13 -19.21
N LYS A 132 6.52 1.15 -20.38
CA LYS A 132 5.06 1.10 -20.48
C LYS A 132 4.55 -0.28 -20.07
N ASP A 133 5.21 -1.33 -20.53
CA ASP A 133 4.81 -2.72 -20.26
C ASP A 133 4.95 -3.04 -18.76
N VAL A 134 6.12 -2.74 -18.16
CA VAL A 134 6.37 -2.89 -16.71
C VAL A 134 5.35 -2.13 -15.85
N ARG A 135 4.96 -0.91 -16.27
CA ARG A 135 3.97 -0.11 -15.54
C ARG A 135 2.57 -0.72 -15.63
N ALA A 136 2.17 -1.16 -16.82
CA ALA A 136 0.89 -1.83 -17.01
C ALA A 136 0.81 -3.13 -16.19
N SER A 137 1.86 -3.95 -16.23
CA SER A 137 1.97 -5.18 -15.44
C SER A 137 1.90 -4.89 -13.94
N ARG A 138 2.57 -3.83 -13.46
CA ARG A 138 2.51 -3.43 -12.04
C ARG A 138 1.12 -2.95 -11.62
N GLU A 139 0.46 -2.16 -12.46
CA GLU A 139 -0.88 -1.63 -12.19
C GLU A 139 -1.92 -2.75 -12.10
N MET A 140 -1.88 -3.70 -13.03
CA MET A 140 -2.75 -4.88 -13.03
C MET A 140 -2.62 -5.71 -11.74
N VAL A 141 -1.40 -5.96 -11.26
CA VAL A 141 -1.19 -6.72 -10.00
C VAL A 141 -1.78 -5.98 -8.79
N VAL A 142 -1.65 -4.65 -8.76
CA VAL A 142 -2.25 -3.85 -7.68
C VAL A 142 -3.77 -3.89 -7.75
N GLU A 143 -4.37 -3.76 -8.95
CA GLU A 143 -5.81 -3.86 -9.13
C GLU A 143 -6.34 -5.23 -8.67
N GLU A 144 -5.73 -6.33 -9.12
CA GLU A 144 -6.13 -7.70 -8.73
C GLU A 144 -6.08 -7.95 -7.22
N ASP A 145 -5.03 -7.50 -6.54
CA ASP A 145 -4.91 -7.63 -5.09
C ASP A 145 -5.96 -6.79 -4.36
N THR A 146 -6.20 -5.56 -4.82
CA THR A 146 -7.22 -4.68 -4.21
C THR A 146 -8.64 -5.23 -4.40
N ASP A 147 -8.95 -5.76 -5.59
CA ASP A 147 -10.24 -6.37 -5.88
C ASP A 147 -10.45 -7.62 -5.04
N ARG A 148 -9.42 -8.47 -4.95
CA ARG A 148 -9.47 -9.68 -4.13
C ARG A 148 -9.71 -9.35 -2.65
N ASP A 149 -9.06 -8.33 -2.12
CA ASP A 149 -9.24 -7.92 -0.73
C ASP A 149 -10.59 -7.24 -0.49
N LEU A 150 -11.09 -6.47 -1.45
CA LEU A 150 -12.45 -5.93 -1.42
C LEU A 150 -13.49 -7.05 -1.42
N LEU A 151 -13.33 -8.06 -2.27
CA LEU A 151 -14.17 -9.25 -2.34
C LEU A 151 -14.16 -10.04 -1.03
N LYS A 152 -12.97 -10.30 -0.45
CA LYS A 152 -12.85 -10.96 0.87
C LYS A 152 -13.56 -10.17 1.96
N ARG A 153 -13.36 -8.84 1.99
CA ARG A 153 -13.98 -7.97 2.99
C ARG A 153 -15.50 -7.95 2.83
N LYS A 154 -16.00 -7.88 1.60
CA LYS A 154 -17.44 -7.95 1.30
C LYS A 154 -18.05 -9.28 1.75
N ALA A 155 -17.43 -10.41 1.40
CA ALA A 155 -17.88 -11.74 1.83
C ALA A 155 -17.89 -11.88 3.37
N LEU A 156 -16.91 -11.30 4.06
CA LEU A 156 -16.86 -11.27 5.51
C LEU A 156 -18.04 -10.46 6.10
N MET A 157 -18.38 -9.31 5.51
CA MET A 157 -19.53 -8.51 5.95
C MET A 157 -20.86 -9.26 5.75
N ASP A 158 -20.98 -10.04 4.68
CA ASP A 158 -22.19 -10.82 4.37
C ASP A 158 -22.31 -12.10 5.20
N THR A 159 -21.29 -12.46 6.00
CA THR A 159 -21.30 -13.67 6.83
C THR A 159 -22.44 -13.61 7.85
N PRO A 160 -23.36 -14.59 7.88
CA PRO A 160 -24.46 -14.62 8.84
C PRO A 160 -23.97 -14.66 10.29
N VAL A 161 -24.63 -13.92 11.19
CA VAL A 161 -24.29 -13.95 12.63
C VAL A 161 -24.52 -15.33 13.27
N THR A 162 -25.27 -16.21 12.59
CA THR A 162 -25.53 -17.59 13.00
C THR A 162 -24.32 -18.51 12.84
N ASP A 163 -23.39 -18.13 11.96
CA ASP A 163 -22.19 -18.93 11.67
C ASP A 163 -21.13 -18.78 12.77
N PHE A 164 -21.34 -17.82 13.69
CA PHE A 164 -20.48 -17.61 14.84
C PHE A 164 -20.99 -18.36 16.07
N GLU A 165 -20.04 -18.87 16.85
CA GLU A 165 -20.28 -19.54 18.13
C GLU A 165 -20.73 -18.53 19.19
N LEU A 166 -22.03 -18.24 19.20
CA LEU A 166 -22.69 -17.34 20.15
C LEU A 166 -23.71 -18.11 20.99
N SER A 167 -23.90 -17.68 22.24
CA SER A 167 -24.95 -18.23 23.09
C SER A 167 -26.33 -18.13 22.44
N VAL A 168 -27.24 -19.04 22.81
CA VAL A 168 -28.63 -19.03 22.33
C VAL A 168 -29.31 -17.69 22.64
N ARG A 169 -28.98 -17.09 23.80
CA ARG A 169 -29.47 -15.77 24.21
C ARG A 169 -28.99 -14.68 23.25
N ALA A 170 -27.69 -14.59 22.98
CA ALA A 170 -27.12 -13.61 22.06
C ALA A 170 -27.74 -13.75 20.66
N ARG A 171 -27.82 -14.98 20.11
CA ARG A 171 -28.44 -15.24 18.80
C ARG A 171 -29.92 -14.83 18.74
N THR A 172 -30.68 -15.13 19.79
CA THR A 172 -32.10 -14.78 19.84
C THR A 172 -32.31 -13.26 19.91
N CYS A 173 -31.46 -12.55 20.66
CA CYS A 173 -31.49 -11.09 20.72
C CYS A 173 -31.13 -10.45 19.36
N LEU A 174 -30.03 -10.88 18.74
CA LEU A 174 -29.60 -10.37 17.43
C LEU A 174 -30.68 -10.58 16.36
N LYS A 175 -31.30 -11.78 16.33
CA LYS A 175 -32.42 -12.07 15.43
C LYS A 175 -33.61 -11.15 15.65
N LYS A 176 -33.98 -10.87 16.91
CA LYS A 176 -35.08 -9.95 17.25
C LYS A 176 -34.76 -8.48 16.94
N MET A 177 -33.49 -8.10 16.95
CA MET A 177 -32.99 -6.80 16.50
C MET A 177 -32.85 -6.71 14.98
N ASN A 178 -33.20 -7.77 14.24
CA ASN A 178 -33.02 -7.89 12.79
C ASN A 178 -31.55 -7.76 12.34
N ILE A 179 -30.60 -8.10 13.20
CA ILE A 179 -29.17 -8.16 12.88
C ILE A 179 -28.89 -9.56 12.33
N ARG A 180 -28.62 -9.67 11.02
CA ARG A 180 -28.49 -10.96 10.34
C ARG A 180 -27.08 -11.25 9.88
N SER A 181 -26.32 -10.22 9.53
CA SER A 181 -24.96 -10.33 9.03
C SER A 181 -23.94 -9.70 9.98
N LEU A 182 -22.67 -10.05 9.80
CA LEU A 182 -21.57 -9.39 10.48
C LEU A 182 -21.57 -7.88 10.17
N GLY A 183 -21.84 -7.50 8.92
CA GLY A 183 -21.96 -6.10 8.52
C GLY A 183 -23.02 -5.32 9.28
N ASP A 184 -24.19 -5.93 9.55
CA ASP A 184 -25.24 -5.32 10.37
C ASP A 184 -24.77 -5.14 11.81
N LEU A 185 -24.10 -6.15 12.37
CA LEU A 185 -23.62 -6.15 13.74
C LEU A 185 -22.59 -5.03 13.98
N LEU A 186 -21.71 -4.79 13.02
CA LEU A 186 -20.69 -3.73 13.10
C LEU A 186 -21.27 -2.32 13.08
N LYS A 187 -22.51 -2.14 12.60
CA LYS A 187 -23.20 -0.84 12.61
C LYS A 187 -23.88 -0.55 13.94
N ILE A 188 -24.03 -1.53 14.83
CA ILE A 188 -24.70 -1.35 16.12
C ILE A 188 -23.67 -1.05 17.20
N THR A 189 -24.00 -0.09 18.07
CA THR A 189 -23.17 0.30 19.21
C THR A 189 -23.45 -0.57 20.45
N GLU A 190 -22.51 -0.57 21.39
CA GLU A 190 -22.68 -1.27 22.67
C GLU A 190 -23.91 -0.77 23.44
N ALA A 191 -24.15 0.54 23.42
CA ALA A 191 -25.29 1.17 24.08
C ALA A 191 -26.63 0.73 23.46
N GLU A 192 -26.71 0.62 22.13
CA GLU A 192 -27.91 0.15 21.43
C GLU A 192 -28.21 -1.31 21.77
N LEU A 193 -27.19 -2.19 21.82
CA LEU A 193 -27.38 -3.58 22.26
C LEU A 193 -27.88 -3.65 23.70
N MET A 194 -27.27 -2.90 24.61
CA MET A 194 -27.63 -2.87 26.04
C MET A 194 -29.00 -2.26 26.32
N SER A 195 -29.50 -1.39 25.44
CA SER A 195 -30.83 -0.80 25.56
C SER A 195 -31.98 -1.80 25.30
N TYR A 196 -31.68 -2.94 24.69
CA TYR A 196 -32.70 -3.89 24.26
C TYR A 196 -33.15 -4.82 25.39
N LYS A 197 -34.47 -5.04 25.47
CA LYS A 197 -35.09 -5.85 26.52
C LYS A 197 -34.50 -7.27 26.55
N ASN A 198 -34.00 -7.68 27.70
CA ASN A 198 -33.38 -8.99 27.97
C ASN A 198 -32.01 -9.21 27.33
N PHE A 199 -31.38 -8.19 26.76
CA PHE A 199 -29.94 -8.23 26.47
C PHE A 199 -29.15 -8.05 27.78
N GLY A 200 -27.98 -8.67 27.91
CA GLY A 200 -27.21 -8.64 29.15
C GLY A 200 -25.71 -8.65 28.92
N ASP A 201 -24.95 -8.31 29.96
CA ASP A 201 -23.50 -8.10 29.88
C ASP A 201 -22.72 -9.31 29.37
N SER A 202 -23.14 -10.53 29.72
CA SER A 202 -22.49 -11.75 29.23
C SER A 202 -22.60 -11.90 27.71
N SER A 203 -23.78 -11.65 27.15
CA SER A 203 -24.00 -11.67 25.69
C SER A 203 -23.23 -10.55 24.97
N LEU A 204 -23.08 -9.38 25.62
CA LEU A 204 -22.25 -8.30 25.09
C LEU A 204 -20.77 -8.72 25.00
N GLN A 205 -20.24 -9.30 26.09
CA GLN A 205 -18.85 -9.74 26.14
C GLN A 205 -18.55 -10.87 25.14
N GLU A 206 -19.49 -11.81 24.95
CA GLU A 206 -19.39 -12.86 23.92
C GLU A 206 -19.22 -12.26 22.52
N ILE A 207 -20.09 -11.31 22.17
CA ILE A 207 -20.06 -10.62 20.88
C ILE A 207 -18.74 -9.85 20.72
N LYS A 208 -18.31 -9.10 21.74
CA LYS A 208 -17.04 -8.37 21.71
C LYS A 208 -15.85 -9.30 21.53
N LYS A 209 -15.83 -10.44 22.21
CA LYS A 209 -14.77 -11.44 22.07
C LYS A 209 -14.71 -12.04 20.66
N MET A 210 -15.87 -12.35 20.08
CA MET A 210 -15.96 -12.86 18.71
C MET A 210 -15.43 -11.83 17.69
N LEU A 211 -15.85 -10.57 17.83
CA LEU A 211 -15.40 -9.49 16.95
C LEU A 211 -13.89 -9.23 17.12
N ALA A 212 -13.40 -9.19 18.35
CA ALA A 212 -11.98 -8.98 18.65
C ALA A 212 -11.08 -10.08 18.03
N ALA A 213 -11.53 -11.34 18.03
CA ALA A 213 -10.81 -12.43 17.38
C ALA A 213 -10.64 -12.26 15.86
N LYS A 214 -11.42 -11.35 15.24
CA LYS A 214 -11.35 -11.00 13.82
C LYS A 214 -10.82 -9.59 13.59
N ASN A 215 -10.26 -8.94 14.62
CA ASN A 215 -9.82 -7.55 14.60
C ASN A 215 -10.95 -6.56 14.26
N LEU A 216 -12.17 -6.86 14.68
CA LEU A 216 -13.36 -6.04 14.47
C LEU A 216 -13.89 -5.52 15.81
N ARG A 217 -14.64 -4.42 15.79
CA ARG A 217 -15.33 -3.86 16.97
C ARG A 217 -16.74 -3.37 16.65
N LEU A 218 -17.61 -3.37 17.65
CA LEU A 218 -18.96 -2.79 17.55
C LEU A 218 -18.89 -1.30 17.22
N GLY A 219 -19.85 -0.81 16.43
CA GLY A 219 -19.91 0.58 15.98
C GLY A 219 -18.91 0.99 14.89
N GLN A 220 -17.91 0.16 14.56
CA GLN A 220 -16.91 0.52 13.54
C GLN A 220 -17.51 0.73 12.15
N GLY A 221 -18.63 0.05 11.83
CA GLY A 221 -19.32 0.22 10.56
C GLY A 221 -19.88 1.64 10.39
N ARG A 222 -20.33 2.28 11.48
CA ARG A 222 -20.75 3.70 11.45
C ARG A 222 -19.55 4.62 11.35
N GLU A 223 -18.51 4.36 12.14
CA GLU A 223 -17.28 5.15 12.11
C GLU A 223 -16.58 5.12 10.75
N ASP A 224 -16.54 3.96 10.07
CA ASP A 224 -15.99 3.81 8.73
C ASP A 224 -16.81 4.64 7.71
N VAL A 225 -18.13 4.64 7.85
CA VAL A 225 -19.05 5.44 7.02
C VAL A 225 -18.86 6.94 7.25
N HIS A 226 -18.71 7.39 8.49
CA HIS A 226 -18.40 8.79 8.82
C HIS A 226 -16.99 9.19 8.36
N ARG A 227 -16.01 8.30 8.49
CA ARG A 227 -14.62 8.52 8.02
C ARG A 227 -14.57 8.62 6.49
N ALA A 228 -15.31 7.77 5.78
CA ALA A 228 -15.41 7.82 4.32
C ALA A 228 -16.09 9.12 3.86
N ALA A 229 -17.20 9.51 4.50
CA ALA A 229 -17.86 10.79 4.24
C ALA A 229 -16.93 11.98 4.52
N ARG A 230 -16.18 11.95 5.62
CA ARG A 230 -15.18 12.97 5.94
C ARG A 230 -14.09 13.07 4.88
N ARG A 231 -13.61 11.94 4.33
CA ARG A 231 -12.65 11.95 3.21
C ARG A 231 -13.23 12.60 1.95
N GLN A 232 -14.48 12.28 1.59
CA GLN A 232 -15.15 12.91 0.44
C GLN A 232 -15.29 14.43 0.64
N ILE A 233 -15.66 14.87 1.85
CA ILE A 233 -15.74 16.30 2.16
C ILE A 233 -14.36 16.97 2.04
N ILE A 234 -13.29 16.32 2.52
CA ILE A 234 -11.92 16.83 2.38
C ILE A 234 -11.53 16.96 0.90
N GLU A 235 -11.88 15.96 0.09
CA GLU A 235 -11.60 15.95 -1.34
C GLU A 235 -12.36 17.05 -2.10
N GLN A 236 -13.65 17.26 -1.80
CA GLN A 236 -14.46 18.34 -2.35
C GLN A 236 -13.94 19.73 -1.97
N LEU A 237 -13.38 19.86 -0.76
CA LEU A 237 -12.85 21.13 -0.26
C LEU A 237 -11.37 21.34 -0.63
N LYS A 238 -10.73 20.36 -1.27
CA LYS A 238 -9.30 20.40 -1.60
C LYS A 238 -8.99 21.59 -2.50
N GLY A 239 -8.10 22.47 -2.03
CA GLY A 239 -7.73 23.69 -2.77
C GLY A 239 -8.69 24.89 -2.62
N SER A 240 -9.76 24.77 -1.84
CA SER A 240 -10.67 25.89 -1.52
C SER A 240 -10.24 26.74 -0.33
N GLY A 241 -9.22 26.30 0.43
CA GLY A 241 -8.78 26.92 1.68
C GLY A 241 -9.68 26.68 2.90
N LYS A 242 -10.83 26.00 2.71
CA LYS A 242 -11.81 25.72 3.78
C LYS A 242 -11.53 24.42 4.56
N GLU A 243 -10.48 23.69 4.21
CA GLU A 243 -10.06 22.46 4.91
C GLU A 243 -9.82 22.70 6.42
N VAL A 244 -9.33 23.89 6.78
CA VAL A 244 -9.09 24.31 8.17
C VAL A 244 -10.38 24.28 9.00
N ALA A 245 -11.53 24.56 8.38
CA ALA A 245 -12.81 24.56 9.09
C ALA A 245 -13.19 23.17 9.62
N LEU A 246 -12.79 22.08 8.94
CA LEU A 246 -13.13 20.71 9.33
C LEU A 246 -12.53 20.30 10.68
N ASN A 247 -11.43 20.94 11.08
CA ASN A 247 -10.73 20.65 12.33
C ASN A 247 -11.17 21.58 13.48
N LYS A 248 -12.04 22.57 13.21
CA LYS A 248 -12.58 23.44 14.27
C LYS A 248 -13.50 22.63 15.20
N PRO A 249 -13.47 22.90 16.50
CA PRO A 249 -14.33 22.20 17.45
C PRO A 249 -15.78 22.67 17.33
N VAL A 250 -16.74 21.76 17.56
CA VAL A 250 -18.18 22.12 17.53
C VAL A 250 -18.58 23.08 18.66
N SER A 251 -17.73 23.28 19.67
CA SER A 251 -17.92 24.29 20.71
C SER A 251 -17.99 25.71 20.16
N ASP A 252 -17.35 25.96 19.02
CA ASP A 252 -17.27 27.29 18.40
C ASP A 252 -18.60 27.72 17.77
N LEU A 253 -19.49 26.76 17.49
CA LEU A 253 -20.79 27.00 16.86
C LEU A 253 -21.82 27.68 17.79
N MET A 254 -21.48 27.91 19.07
CA MET A 254 -22.36 28.53 20.09
C MET A 254 -23.79 27.97 20.12
N LEU A 255 -23.93 26.67 19.93
CA LEU A 255 -25.24 26.01 19.83
C LEU A 255 -25.99 25.98 21.16
N SER A 256 -27.31 25.89 21.06
CA SER A 256 -28.24 25.64 22.16
C SER A 256 -27.85 24.42 23.00
N VAL A 257 -28.24 24.42 24.27
CA VAL A 257 -27.94 23.32 25.22
C VAL A 257 -28.46 21.98 24.69
N ARG A 258 -29.61 21.98 24.00
CA ARG A 258 -30.21 20.78 23.42
C ARG A 258 -29.34 20.23 22.28
N ALA A 259 -28.94 21.10 21.35
CA ALA A 259 -28.07 20.72 20.23
C ALA A 259 -26.71 20.23 20.74
N ARG A 260 -26.07 20.96 21.67
CA ARG A 260 -24.78 20.59 22.26
C ARG A 260 -24.83 19.23 22.96
N ARG A 261 -25.90 18.96 23.71
CA ARG A 261 -26.08 17.68 24.40
C ARG A 261 -26.27 16.54 23.40
N ALA A 262 -26.95 16.78 22.29
CA ALA A 262 -27.09 15.78 21.23
C ALA A 262 -25.75 15.48 20.54
N LEU A 263 -24.96 16.51 20.22
CA LEU A 263 -23.62 16.34 19.65
C LEU A 263 -22.71 15.52 20.58
N GLN A 264 -22.76 15.79 21.89
CA GLN A 264 -22.01 15.03 22.89
C GLN A 264 -22.44 13.55 22.94
N LEU A 265 -23.74 13.26 22.85
CA LEU A 265 -24.25 11.88 22.85
C LEU A 265 -23.82 11.09 21.61
N LEU A 266 -23.63 11.78 20.49
CA LEU A 266 -23.10 11.21 19.25
C LEU A 266 -21.56 11.26 19.18
N ASN A 267 -20.89 11.73 20.23
CA ASN A 267 -19.44 11.91 20.29
C ASN A 267 -18.86 12.76 19.14
N ILE A 268 -19.62 13.78 18.70
CA ILE A 268 -19.22 14.71 17.64
C ILE A 268 -18.36 15.81 18.27
N GLN A 269 -17.10 15.92 17.84
CA GLN A 269 -16.13 16.85 18.44
C GLN A 269 -15.73 17.98 17.48
N THR A 270 -15.65 17.71 16.18
CA THR A 270 -15.23 18.70 15.16
C THR A 270 -16.32 18.99 14.14
N LEU A 271 -16.20 20.12 13.43
CA LEU A 271 -17.12 20.47 12.34
C LEU A 271 -17.13 19.41 11.23
N GLY A 272 -15.97 18.80 10.94
CA GLY A 272 -15.91 17.72 9.96
C GLY A 272 -16.63 16.45 10.42
N ASP A 273 -16.67 16.17 11.73
CA ASP A 273 -17.44 15.04 12.27
C ASP A 273 -18.92 15.33 12.13
N LEU A 274 -19.34 16.56 12.49
CA LEU A 274 -20.72 17.02 12.35
C LEU A 274 -21.21 16.95 10.90
N ALA A 275 -20.39 17.41 9.95
CA ALA A 275 -20.70 17.35 8.52
C ALA A 275 -20.80 15.92 7.98
N SER A 276 -20.15 14.95 8.62
CA SER A 276 -20.22 13.53 8.23
C SER A 276 -21.52 12.83 8.67
N HIS A 277 -22.35 13.50 9.46
CA HIS A 277 -23.64 13.00 9.94
C HIS A 277 -24.80 13.45 9.05
N THR A 278 -25.86 12.63 9.05
CA THR A 278 -27.12 12.94 8.36
C THR A 278 -28.12 13.60 9.30
N GLU A 279 -29.12 14.26 8.73
CA GLU A 279 -30.22 14.84 9.50
C GLU A 279 -30.99 13.80 10.32
N ALA A 280 -31.22 12.62 9.74
CA ALA A 280 -31.91 11.52 10.39
C ALA A 280 -31.16 11.02 11.63
N GLU A 281 -29.83 10.97 11.58
CA GLU A 281 -29.00 10.58 12.73
C GLU A 281 -29.10 11.58 13.88
N LEU A 282 -29.12 12.88 13.58
CA LEU A 282 -29.30 13.92 14.60
C LEU A 282 -30.71 13.89 15.18
N MET A 283 -31.74 13.76 14.34
CA MET A 283 -33.14 13.68 14.75
C MET A 283 -33.49 12.43 15.56
N GLY A 284 -32.68 11.36 15.44
CA GLY A 284 -32.80 10.15 16.25
C GLY A 284 -32.40 10.34 17.72
N VAL A 285 -31.71 11.43 18.07
CA VAL A 285 -31.26 11.67 19.44
C VAL A 285 -32.42 12.14 20.32
N LYS A 286 -32.58 11.50 21.48
CA LYS A 286 -33.60 11.85 22.46
C LYS A 286 -33.48 13.32 22.87
N ASN A 287 -34.59 14.06 22.77
CA ASN A 287 -34.70 15.50 23.06
C ASN A 287 -33.97 16.42 22.07
N PHE A 288 -33.58 15.92 20.90
CA PHE A 288 -33.20 16.74 19.74
C PHE A 288 -34.45 16.95 18.86
N GLY A 289 -34.59 18.15 18.29
CA GLY A 289 -35.80 18.53 17.54
C GLY A 289 -35.50 19.45 16.36
N SER A 290 -36.52 19.71 15.55
CA SER A 290 -36.40 20.46 14.28
C SER A 290 -35.75 21.84 14.43
N THR A 291 -36.03 22.56 15.51
CA THR A 291 -35.42 23.88 15.76
C THR A 291 -33.91 23.79 15.98
N SER A 292 -33.45 22.76 16.69
CA SER A 292 -32.03 22.50 16.91
C SER A 292 -31.34 21.98 15.64
N LEU A 293 -32.08 21.27 14.78
CA LEU A 293 -31.58 20.85 13.47
C LEU A 293 -31.34 22.06 12.55
N VAL A 294 -32.28 22.98 12.45
CA VAL A 294 -32.14 24.21 11.65
C VAL A 294 -30.94 25.04 12.16
N GLU A 295 -30.86 25.23 13.48
CA GLU A 295 -29.74 25.92 14.12
C GLU A 295 -28.38 25.30 13.74
N VAL A 296 -28.27 23.96 13.80
CA VAL A 296 -27.05 23.23 13.43
C VAL A 296 -26.70 23.44 11.96
N LYS A 297 -27.68 23.37 11.05
CA LYS A 297 -27.46 23.57 9.61
C LYS A 297 -26.99 24.98 9.29
N GLU A 298 -27.66 26.00 9.85
CA GLU A 298 -27.29 27.41 9.64
C GLU A 298 -25.85 27.67 10.10
N LYS A 299 -25.49 27.18 11.30
CA LYS A 299 -24.15 27.35 11.85
C LYS A 299 -23.08 26.58 11.10
N LEU A 300 -23.40 25.41 10.56
CA LEU A 300 -22.48 24.64 9.74
C LEU A 300 -22.26 25.32 8.36
N ALA A 301 -23.33 25.91 7.81
CA ALA A 301 -23.28 26.66 6.54
C ALA A 301 -22.45 27.94 6.61
N GLU A 302 -22.40 28.62 7.76
CA GLU A 302 -21.46 29.75 8.00
C GLU A 302 -19.99 29.36 7.79
N HIS A 303 -19.66 28.08 7.95
CA HIS A 303 -18.33 27.52 7.69
C HIS A 303 -18.19 26.90 6.29
N GLY A 304 -19.20 27.05 5.42
CA GLY A 304 -19.24 26.48 4.09
C GLY A 304 -19.36 24.96 4.09
N LEU A 305 -19.93 24.39 5.16
CA LEU A 305 -20.12 22.95 5.34
C LEU A 305 -21.63 22.64 5.41
N GLY A 306 -22.01 21.45 4.97
CA GLY A 306 -23.36 20.92 5.08
C GLY A 306 -23.37 19.59 5.82
N LEU A 307 -24.54 19.16 6.27
CA LEU A 307 -24.73 17.78 6.73
C LEU A 307 -24.68 16.85 5.52
N ARG A 308 -24.31 15.59 5.74
CA ARG A 308 -24.32 14.59 4.69
C ARG A 308 -25.75 14.28 4.26
N GLU A 309 -26.00 14.39 2.96
CA GLU A 309 -27.23 13.92 2.32
C GLU A 309 -27.08 12.44 1.95
N LEU A 310 -28.15 11.66 2.09
CA LEU A 310 -28.19 10.30 1.56
C LEU A 310 -28.60 10.41 0.09
N GLU A 311 -27.76 9.91 -0.83
CA GLU A 311 -28.18 9.73 -2.22
C GLU A 311 -29.39 8.77 -2.23
N ALA A 312 -30.48 9.23 -2.85
CA ALA A 312 -31.76 8.52 -2.92
C ALA A 312 -31.72 7.34 -3.90
#